data_AF-A0A412KLG3-F1
#
_entry.id   AF-A0A412KLG3-F1
#
_cell.length_a   1.000
_cell.length_b   1.000
_cell.length_c   1.000
_cell.angle_alpha   90.00
_cell.angle_beta   90.00
_cell.angle_gamma   90.00
#
_symmetry.space_group_name_H-M   'P 1'
#
loop_
_entity.id
_entity.type
_entity.pdbx_description
1 polymer ?
#
loop_
_entity_poly.entity_id
_entity_poly.type
_entity_poly.pdbx_seq_one_letter_code
_entity_poly.pdbx_strand_id
1 'polypeptide(L)'
;MKISLNKNVIIKDYETKGLLIDVERADYRKVNSSGLTISKFLNKYGEISVEELLLKLSDLYELPEEVFGEEVQQFLDDMIEKGFFVKDGDYSRIETEETICHQTSNGIWIKVTNRCNLRCSYCYADSGEGEANELTIEEIENLLIELKPKNYNKIVITGGDPLMRKDIVEI
;
A
#
# COMPACT_ATOMS: atom_id res chain seq x y z
N MET A 1 4.20 19.08 -18.26
CA MET A 1 4.22 17.63 -17.95
C MET A 1 2.82 17.09 -18.14
N LYS A 2 2.65 15.96 -18.84
CA LYS A 2 1.36 15.30 -19.00
C LYS A 2 1.25 14.06 -18.13
N ILE A 3 0.04 13.77 -17.64
CA ILE A 3 -0.26 12.65 -16.77
C ILE A 3 -1.51 11.94 -17.29
N SER A 4 -1.51 10.62 -17.19
CA SER A 4 -2.68 9.78 -17.45
C SER A 4 -2.79 8.69 -16.38
N LEU A 5 -3.98 8.09 -16.25
CA LEU A 5 -4.17 6.90 -15.42
C LEU A 5 -3.52 5.70 -16.13
N ASN A 6 -2.81 4.85 -15.39
CA ASN A 6 -2.31 3.60 -15.96
C ASN A 6 -3.51 2.74 -16.41
N LYS A 7 -3.45 2.21 -17.63
CA LYS A 7 -4.51 1.40 -18.26
C LYS A 7 -4.90 0.15 -17.46
N ASN A 8 -4.01 -0.36 -16.61
CA ASN A 8 -4.26 -1.52 -15.76
C ASN A 8 -5.00 -1.15 -14.46
N VAL A 9 -5.18 0.14 -14.18
CA VAL A 9 -5.78 0.62 -12.93
C VAL A 9 -7.28 0.81 -13.07
N ILE A 10 -8.02 0.13 -12.20
CA ILE A 10 -9.47 0.29 -12.03
C ILE A 10 -9.74 1.16 -10.80
N ILE A 11 -10.71 2.06 -10.90
CA ILE A 11 -11.15 2.91 -9.80
C ILE A 11 -12.43 2.32 -9.17
N LYS A 12 -12.39 2.01 -7.88
CA LYS A 12 -13.58 1.71 -7.07
C LYS A 12 -13.93 2.88 -6.17
N ASP A 13 -15.16 3.38 -6.34
CA ASP A 13 -15.69 4.54 -5.63
C ASP A 13 -16.51 4.11 -4.39
N TYR A 14 -16.27 4.79 -3.26
CA TYR A 14 -17.01 4.64 -2.00
C TYR A 14 -17.49 5.99 -1.45
N GLU A 15 -17.89 6.90 -2.35
CA GLU A 15 -18.42 8.26 -2.12
C GLU A 15 -17.40 9.26 -1.53
N THR A 16 -16.81 8.94 -0.38
CA THR A 16 -15.87 9.80 0.36
C THR A 16 -14.41 9.39 0.20
N LYS A 17 -14.17 8.23 -0.39
CA LYS A 17 -12.85 7.60 -0.56
C LYS A 17 -12.87 6.69 -1.78
N GLY A 18 -11.69 6.44 -2.34
CA GLY A 18 -11.50 5.59 -3.49
C GLY A 18 -10.51 4.46 -3.25
N LEU A 19 -10.56 3.47 -4.11
CA LEU A 19 -9.54 2.44 -4.25
C LEU A 19 -9.07 2.40 -5.70
N LEU A 20 -7.77 2.58 -5.92
CA LEU A 20 -7.11 2.34 -7.19
C LEU A 20 -6.57 0.92 -7.15
N ILE A 21 -6.96 0.08 -8.10
CA ILE A 21 -6.56 -1.34 -8.15
C ILE A 21 -5.82 -1.57 -9.47
N ASP A 22 -4.53 -1.91 -9.40
CA ASP A 22 -3.79 -2.40 -10.56
C ASP A 22 -4.00 -3.90 -10.68
N VAL A 23 -4.75 -4.32 -11.71
CA VAL A 23 -5.15 -5.73 -11.89
C VAL A 23 -4.01 -6.63 -12.38
N GLU A 24 -3.00 -6.06 -13.03
CA GLU A 24 -1.86 -6.83 -13.55
C GLU A 24 -0.80 -7.02 -12.46
N ARG A 25 -0.57 -5.98 -11.62
CA ARG A 25 0.42 -6.04 -10.54
C ARG A 25 -0.12 -6.59 -9.22
N ALA A 26 -1.42 -6.86 -9.14
CA ALA A 26 -2.12 -7.24 -7.92
C ALA A 26 -1.84 -6.28 -6.74
N ASP A 27 -1.74 -4.98 -7.04
CA ASP A 27 -1.48 -3.92 -6.07
C ASP A 27 -2.68 -2.96 -5.99
N TYR A 28 -2.82 -2.27 -4.86
CA TYR A 28 -3.89 -1.30 -4.69
C TYR A 28 -3.46 -0.12 -3.82
N ARG A 29 -4.11 1.03 -4.02
CA ARG A 29 -3.96 2.22 -3.17
C ARG A 29 -5.31 2.76 -2.77
N LYS A 30 -5.47 2.97 -1.46
CA LYS A 30 -6.60 3.73 -0.93
C LYS A 30 -6.31 5.21 -1.10
N VAL A 31 -7.26 5.95 -1.64
CA VAL A 31 -7.19 7.40 -1.80
C VAL A 31 -8.33 8.09 -1.05
N ASN A 32 -8.09 9.31 -0.59
CA ASN A 32 -9.12 10.18 0.00
C ASN A 32 -10.04 10.75 -1.11
N SER A 33 -10.92 11.68 -0.75
CA SER A 33 -11.83 12.36 -1.70
C SER A 33 -11.06 13.09 -2.80
N SER A 34 -10.03 13.87 -2.45
CA SER A 34 -9.25 14.64 -3.41
C SER A 34 -8.49 13.75 -4.40
N GLY A 35 -7.82 12.70 -3.90
CA GLY A 35 -7.14 11.73 -4.74
C GLY A 35 -8.11 10.98 -5.66
N LEU A 36 -9.31 10.61 -5.18
CA LEU A 36 -10.34 10.00 -6.01
C LEU A 36 -10.80 10.95 -7.12
N THR A 37 -11.00 12.24 -6.82
CA THR A 37 -11.37 13.26 -7.82
C THR A 37 -10.32 13.37 -8.91
N ILE A 38 -9.04 13.45 -8.53
CA ILE A 38 -7.92 13.51 -9.49
C ILE A 38 -7.91 12.26 -10.37
N SER A 39 -7.99 11.07 -9.78
CA SER A 39 -8.03 9.82 -10.54
C SER A 39 -9.22 9.74 -11.50
N LYS A 40 -10.41 10.22 -11.08
CA LYS A 40 -11.58 10.32 -11.96
C LYS A 40 -11.38 11.29 -13.12
N PHE A 41 -10.70 12.42 -12.89
CA PHE A 41 -10.35 13.36 -13.96
C PHE A 41 -9.41 12.70 -14.97
N LEU A 42 -8.34 12.04 -14.51
CA LEU A 42 -7.45 11.29 -15.40
C LEU A 42 -8.20 10.19 -16.18
N ASN A 43 -9.12 9.47 -15.53
CA ASN A 43 -9.94 8.46 -16.21
C ASN A 43 -10.90 9.06 -17.26
N LYS A 44 -11.43 10.27 -17.00
CA LYS A 44 -12.40 10.95 -17.87
C LYS A 44 -11.73 11.64 -19.06
N TYR A 45 -10.61 12.33 -18.82
CA TYR A 45 -9.93 13.15 -19.82
C TYR A 45 -8.77 12.40 -20.50
N GLY A 46 -8.34 11.27 -19.96
CA GLY A 46 -7.22 10.49 -20.47
C GLY A 46 -5.89 11.13 -20.09
N GLU A 47 -5.18 11.66 -21.09
CA GLU A 47 -3.92 12.36 -20.89
C GLU A 47 -4.15 13.88 -20.77
N ILE A 48 -3.77 14.46 -19.63
CA ILE A 48 -3.97 15.87 -19.30
C ILE A 48 -2.65 16.50 -18.80
N SER A 49 -2.41 17.79 -19.07
CA SER A 49 -1.26 18.48 -18.46
C SER A 49 -1.51 18.75 -16.97
N VAL A 50 -0.44 18.83 -16.17
CA VAL A 50 -0.57 19.22 -14.75
C VAL A 50 -1.19 20.60 -14.61
N GLU A 51 -0.81 21.55 -15.45
CA GLU A 51 -1.38 22.89 -15.49
C GLU A 51 -2.90 22.86 -15.74
N GLU A 52 -3.36 22.06 -16.71
CA GLU A 52 -4.80 21.94 -16.98
C GLU A 52 -5.53 21.21 -15.85
N LEU A 53 -4.90 20.22 -15.23
CA LEU A 53 -5.46 19.53 -14.06
C LEU A 53 -5.64 20.49 -12.87
N LEU A 54 -4.61 21.30 -12.56
CA LEU A 54 -4.66 22.29 -11.47
C LEU A 54 -5.74 23.33 -11.72
N LEU A 55 -5.88 23.85 -12.95
CA LEU A 55 -6.97 24.75 -13.32
C LEU A 55 -8.34 24.13 -13.07
N LYS A 56 -8.56 22.87 -13.49
CA LYS A 56 -9.84 22.18 -13.24
C LYS A 56 -10.11 21.94 -11.76
N LEU A 57 -9.07 21.71 -10.96
CA LEU A 57 -9.21 21.54 -9.51
C LEU A 57 -9.48 22.87 -8.81
N SER A 58 -8.82 23.95 -9.26
CA SER A 58 -9.05 25.33 -8.81
C SER A 58 -10.50 25.72 -9.04
N ASP A 59 -11.02 25.47 -10.24
CA ASP A 59 -12.43 25.71 -10.59
C ASP A 59 -13.39 24.87 -9.75
N LEU A 60 -13.04 23.60 -9.47
CA LEU A 60 -13.89 22.69 -8.70
C LEU A 60 -13.95 23.05 -7.21
N TYR A 61 -12.82 23.46 -6.63
CA TYR A 61 -12.71 23.77 -5.20
C TYR A 61 -12.94 25.26 -4.89
N GLU A 62 -13.03 26.11 -5.91
CA GLU A 62 -13.10 27.58 -5.75
C GLU A 62 -11.93 28.13 -4.91
N LEU A 63 -10.75 27.52 -5.07
CA LEU A 63 -9.53 27.86 -4.35
C LEU A 63 -8.40 28.11 -5.34
N PRO A 64 -7.50 29.08 -5.07
CA PRO A 64 -6.40 29.36 -5.97
C PRO A 64 -5.30 28.30 -5.82
N GLU A 65 -4.54 28.06 -6.89
CA GLU A 65 -3.57 26.96 -6.98
C GLU A 65 -2.47 27.03 -5.91
N GLU A 66 -2.13 28.21 -5.40
CA GLU A 66 -1.10 28.36 -4.37
C GLU A 66 -1.46 27.69 -3.04
N VAL A 67 -2.74 27.36 -2.83
CA VAL A 67 -3.22 26.73 -1.59
C VAL A 67 -2.97 25.21 -1.59
N PHE A 68 -3.09 24.56 -2.76
CA PHE A 68 -3.11 23.08 -2.84
C PHE A 68 -2.15 22.50 -3.88
N GLY A 69 -1.55 23.33 -4.73
CA GLY A 69 -0.75 22.89 -5.88
C GLY A 69 0.43 22.00 -5.48
N GLU A 70 1.11 22.32 -4.37
CA GLU A 70 2.22 21.52 -3.85
C GLU A 70 1.75 20.12 -3.41
N GLU A 71 0.63 20.04 -2.67
CA GLU A 71 0.07 18.76 -2.21
C GLU A 71 -0.39 17.88 -3.38
N VAL A 72 -1.00 18.50 -4.41
CA VAL A 72 -1.38 17.79 -5.63
C VAL A 72 -0.14 17.28 -6.36
N GLN A 73 0.91 18.10 -6.50
CA GLN A 73 2.14 17.70 -7.15
C GLN A 73 2.79 16.51 -6.42
N GLN A 74 2.90 16.57 -5.10
CA GLN A 74 3.41 15.46 -4.27
C GLN A 74 2.58 14.18 -4.46
N PHE A 75 1.26 14.29 -4.51
CA PHE A 75 0.38 13.15 -4.77
C PHE A 75 0.59 12.55 -6.17
N LEU A 76 0.72 13.39 -7.19
CA LEU A 76 0.97 12.94 -8.56
C LEU A 76 2.30 12.21 -8.67
N ASP A 77 3.37 12.76 -8.08
CA ASP A 77 4.69 12.15 -8.10
C ASP A 77 4.70 10.80 -7.38
N ASP A 78 4.05 10.68 -6.22
CA ASP A 78 3.89 9.41 -5.49
C ASP A 78 3.15 8.35 -6.31
N MET A 79 2.06 8.72 -6.98
CA MET A 79 1.29 7.79 -7.81
C MET A 79 2.03 7.40 -9.09
N ILE A 80 2.85 8.28 -9.66
CA ILE A 80 3.75 7.96 -10.79
C ILE A 80 4.83 6.99 -10.34
N GLU A 81 5.49 7.25 -9.21
CA GLU A 81 6.52 6.36 -8.65
C GLU A 81 5.97 4.96 -8.37
N LYS A 82 4.76 4.89 -7.81
CA LYS A 82 4.09 3.62 -7.52
C LYS A 82 3.50 2.94 -8.77
N GLY A 83 3.50 3.61 -9.93
CA GLY A 83 3.04 3.08 -11.22
C GLY A 83 1.51 3.08 -11.40
N PHE A 84 0.77 3.85 -10.59
CA PHE A 84 -0.67 4.03 -10.77
C PHE A 84 -0.99 5.09 -11.82
N PHE A 85 -0.12 6.10 -11.97
CA PHE A 85 -0.20 7.11 -13.03
C PHE A 85 1.00 7.01 -13.98
N VAL A 86 0.80 7.46 -15.21
CA VAL A 86 1.81 7.44 -16.28
C VAL A 86 2.14 8.86 -16.68
N LYS A 87 3.43 9.20 -16.69
CA LYS A 87 3.94 10.50 -17.08
C LYS A 87 4.33 10.50 -18.55
N ASP A 88 3.84 11.46 -19.33
CA ASP A 88 4.22 11.71 -20.74
C ASP A 88 4.17 10.45 -21.63
N GLY A 89 3.21 9.55 -21.38
CA GLY A 89 3.09 8.27 -22.10
C GLY A 89 4.28 7.31 -21.88
N ASP A 90 5.14 7.59 -20.92
CA ASP A 90 6.33 6.82 -20.63
C ASP A 90 6.00 5.65 -19.70
N TYR A 91 5.84 4.48 -20.31
CA TYR A 91 5.67 3.20 -19.61
C TYR A 91 7.02 2.57 -19.21
N SER A 92 8.17 3.22 -19.39
CA SER A 92 9.47 2.67 -18.96
C SER A 92 9.56 2.49 -17.44
N ARG A 93 8.85 3.31 -16.66
CA ARG A 93 8.69 3.08 -15.20
C ARG A 93 7.74 1.93 -14.87
N ILE A 94 7.03 1.41 -15.88
CA ILE A 94 6.22 0.20 -15.82
C ILE A 94 7.06 -1.01 -16.31
N GLU A 95 8.39 -0.88 -16.39
CA GLU A 95 9.33 -1.92 -16.85
C GLU A 95 9.06 -3.31 -16.23
N THR A 96 8.35 -4.09 -17.04
CA THR A 96 8.53 -5.50 -17.43
C THR A 96 8.62 -6.56 -16.33
N GLU A 97 7.53 -7.33 -16.29
CA GLU A 97 7.27 -8.75 -15.94
C GLU A 97 8.41 -9.73 -15.57
N GLU A 98 9.71 -9.45 -15.73
CA GLU A 98 10.79 -10.40 -15.39
C GLU A 98 11.55 -10.10 -14.08
N THR A 99 11.35 -8.94 -13.44
CA THR A 99 11.98 -8.66 -12.12
C THR A 99 10.99 -8.69 -10.95
N ILE A 100 9.68 -8.66 -11.20
CA ILE A 100 8.63 -8.61 -10.17
C ILE A 100 8.02 -10.01 -9.94
N CYS A 101 8.85 -11.05 -9.83
CA CYS A 101 8.42 -12.34 -9.30
C CYS A 101 8.37 -12.34 -7.74
N HIS A 102 8.70 -11.21 -7.08
CA HIS A 102 8.86 -11.15 -5.62
C HIS A 102 8.23 -9.92 -4.94
N GLN A 103 7.27 -9.19 -5.51
CA GLN A 103 6.68 -8.02 -4.81
C GLN A 103 5.15 -7.93 -4.92
N THR A 104 4.47 -9.06 -4.84
CA THR A 104 3.08 -9.06 -4.37
C THR A 104 3.10 -8.69 -2.89
N SER A 105 2.80 -7.44 -2.52
CA SER A 105 2.60 -6.97 -1.14
C SER A 105 3.44 -7.73 -0.10
N ASN A 106 4.77 -7.57 -0.16
CA ASN A 106 5.72 -8.36 0.63
C ASN A 106 5.52 -8.09 2.12
N GLY A 107 4.67 -8.92 2.73
CA GLY A 107 4.45 -8.98 4.15
C GLY A 107 5.32 -10.06 4.79
N ILE A 108 5.78 -9.80 6.01
CA ILE A 108 6.36 -10.83 6.87
C ILE A 108 5.30 -11.18 7.91
N TRP A 109 4.95 -12.45 8.05
CA TRP A 109 4.10 -12.94 9.15
C TRP A 109 5.00 -13.59 10.18
N ILE A 110 5.10 -12.99 11.36
CA ILE A 110 5.92 -13.49 12.46
C ILE A 110 4.97 -14.09 13.49
N LYS A 111 5.04 -15.41 13.66
CA LYS A 111 4.39 -16.10 14.78
C LYS A 111 5.23 -15.90 16.04
N VAL A 112 4.84 -14.95 16.88
CA VAL A 112 5.62 -14.60 18.09
C VAL A 112 5.31 -15.50 19.28
N THR A 113 4.16 -16.17 19.30
CA THR A 113 3.80 -17.13 20.35
C THR A 113 2.77 -18.12 19.84
N ASN A 114 2.79 -19.35 20.34
CA ASN A 114 1.69 -20.30 20.14
C ASN A 114 0.70 -20.31 21.31
N ARG A 115 0.90 -19.44 22.32
CA ARG A 115 -0.05 -19.25 23.42
C ARG A 115 -1.34 -18.62 22.92
N CYS A 116 -2.46 -19.14 23.38
CA CYS A 116 -3.78 -18.58 23.13
C CYS A 116 -4.69 -18.83 24.33
N ASN A 117 -5.57 -17.88 24.64
CA ASN A 117 -6.64 -18.04 25.63
C ASN A 117 -7.81 -18.91 25.13
N LEU A 118 -7.86 -19.24 23.83
CA LEU A 118 -8.87 -20.07 23.20
C LEU A 118 -8.29 -21.43 22.73
N ARG A 119 -9.19 -22.35 22.36
CA ARG A 119 -8.89 -23.70 21.83
C ARG A 119 -9.84 -24.04 20.69
N CYS A 120 -9.75 -23.27 19.60
CA CYS A 120 -10.65 -23.44 18.46
C CYS A 120 -10.42 -24.78 17.76
N SER A 121 -11.48 -25.57 17.53
CA SER A 121 -11.40 -26.88 16.87
C SER A 121 -10.90 -26.84 15.41
N TYR A 122 -10.89 -25.65 14.82
CA TYR A 122 -10.43 -25.37 13.46
C TYR A 122 -9.10 -24.57 13.42
N CYS A 123 -8.37 -24.50 14.55
CA CYS A 123 -7.11 -23.78 14.61
C CYS A 123 -6.01 -24.51 13.82
N TYR A 124 -5.58 -23.95 12.68
CA TYR A 124 -4.50 -24.54 11.87
C TYR A 124 -3.14 -24.56 12.59
N ALA A 125 -2.96 -23.68 13.59
CA ALA A 125 -1.73 -23.51 14.34
C ALA A 125 -1.64 -24.41 15.59
N ASP A 126 -2.71 -25.16 15.89
CA ASP A 126 -2.85 -25.94 17.12
C ASP A 126 -2.46 -25.14 18.38
N SER A 127 -2.86 -23.87 18.40
CA SER A 127 -2.47 -22.93 19.46
C SER A 127 -3.14 -23.26 20.78
N GLY A 128 -2.40 -23.05 21.86
CA GLY A 128 -2.80 -23.56 23.15
C GLY A 128 -2.05 -22.96 24.32
N GLU A 129 -1.41 -23.81 25.11
CA GLU A 129 -0.64 -23.40 26.29
C GLU A 129 0.70 -22.75 25.93
N GLY A 130 1.05 -22.74 24.64
CA GLY A 130 2.32 -22.26 24.13
C GLY A 130 3.26 -23.41 23.76
N GLU A 131 4.36 -23.04 23.11
CA GLU A 131 5.45 -23.96 22.81
C GLU A 131 6.64 -23.68 23.74
N ALA A 132 7.46 -24.71 24.00
CA ALA A 132 8.63 -24.58 24.86
C ALA A 132 9.71 -23.67 24.23
N ASN A 133 9.77 -23.63 22.90
CA ASN A 133 10.81 -22.95 22.12
C ASN A 133 10.19 -21.90 21.20
N GLU A 134 9.62 -20.85 21.78
CA GLU A 134 9.19 -19.66 21.04
C GLU A 134 10.39 -18.74 20.76
N LEU A 135 10.33 -17.96 19.68
CA LEU A 135 11.38 -16.99 19.36
C LEU A 135 11.56 -15.99 20.50
N THR A 136 12.78 -15.83 20.98
CA THR A 136 13.18 -14.76 21.90
C THR A 136 13.10 -13.40 21.22
N ILE A 137 13.09 -12.31 22.00
CA ILE A 137 13.16 -10.94 21.45
C ILE A 137 14.39 -10.80 20.56
N GLU A 138 15.55 -11.26 21.03
CA GLU A 138 16.82 -11.18 20.29
C GLU A 138 16.75 -11.92 18.93
N GLU A 139 16.12 -13.09 18.88
CA GLU A 139 15.92 -13.82 17.61
C GLU A 139 14.99 -13.07 16.66
N ILE A 140 13.93 -12.42 17.18
CA ILE A 140 13.03 -11.60 16.37
C ILE A 140 13.75 -10.36 15.84
N GLU A 141 14.52 -9.67 16.69
CA GLU A 141 15.31 -8.50 16.30
C GLU A 141 16.32 -8.84 15.21
N ASN A 142 17.08 -9.92 15.39
CA ASN A 142 18.04 -10.40 14.40
C ASN A 142 17.36 -10.76 13.08
N LEU A 143 16.21 -11.45 13.13
CA LEU A 143 15.40 -11.74 11.95
C LEU A 143 14.98 -10.44 11.23
N LEU A 144 14.49 -9.43 11.96
CA LEU A 144 14.07 -8.16 11.35
C LEU A 144 15.25 -7.40 10.72
N ILE A 145 16.44 -7.44 11.34
CA ILE A 145 17.67 -6.85 10.78
C ILE A 145 18.05 -7.54 9.46
N GLU A 146 18.02 -8.88 9.43
CA GLU A 146 18.33 -9.65 8.21
C GLU A 146 17.32 -9.42 7.08
N LEU A 147 16.06 -9.13 7.43
CA LEU A 147 14.98 -8.90 6.45
C LEU A 147 14.90 -7.43 5.99
N LYS A 148 15.51 -6.48 6.71
CA LYS A 148 15.58 -5.06 6.35
C LYS A 148 15.98 -4.77 4.89
N PRO A 149 17.04 -5.39 4.31
CA PRO A 149 17.43 -5.14 2.92
C PRO A 149 16.45 -5.69 1.88
N LYS A 150 15.52 -6.57 2.26
CA LYS A 150 14.56 -7.22 1.34
C LYS A 150 13.31 -6.37 1.05
N ASN A 151 13.24 -5.16 1.62
CA ASN A 151 12.21 -4.15 1.34
C ASN A 151 10.77 -4.64 1.52
N TYR A 152 10.50 -5.36 2.61
CA TYR A 152 9.13 -5.70 3.04
C TYR A 152 8.40 -4.44 3.49
N ASN A 153 7.14 -4.28 3.08
CA ASN A 153 6.34 -3.09 3.38
C ASN A 153 5.28 -3.33 4.47
N LYS A 154 5.21 -4.56 5.00
CA LYS A 154 4.25 -4.96 6.01
C LYS A 154 4.85 -6.01 6.94
N ILE A 155 4.66 -5.83 8.25
CA ILE A 155 4.92 -6.86 9.25
C ILE A 155 3.60 -7.19 9.93
N VAL A 156 3.28 -8.47 10.01
CA VAL A 156 2.11 -9.00 10.68
C VAL A 156 2.57 -9.83 11.86
N ILE A 157 2.32 -9.33 13.06
CA ILE A 157 2.54 -10.09 14.29
C ILE A 157 1.33 -11.00 14.51
N THR A 158 1.57 -12.30 14.58
CA THR A 158 0.55 -13.34 14.68
C THR A 158 1.05 -14.50 15.54
N GLY A 159 0.36 -15.65 15.54
CA GLY A 159 0.61 -16.75 16.46
C GLY A 159 -0.68 -17.47 16.83
N GLY A 160 -0.79 -17.85 18.10
CA GLY A 160 -2.07 -18.03 18.77
C GLY A 160 -2.75 -16.66 18.97
N ASP A 161 -2.68 -16.14 20.19
CA ASP A 161 -3.02 -14.75 20.48
C ASP A 161 -1.73 -14.01 20.89
N PRO A 162 -1.20 -13.09 20.05
CA PRO A 162 0.01 -12.32 20.38
C PRO A 162 -0.04 -11.62 21.73
N LEU A 163 -1.23 -11.19 22.17
CA LEU A 163 -1.41 -10.48 23.44
C LEU A 163 -1.24 -11.38 24.67
N MET A 164 -1.14 -12.70 24.48
CA MET A 164 -0.81 -13.66 25.54
C MET A 164 0.69 -13.74 25.83
N ARG A 165 1.53 -13.18 24.95
CA ARG A 165 2.97 -13.08 25.17
C ARG A 165 3.26 -11.92 26.11
N LYS A 166 4.01 -12.19 27.19
CA LYS A 166 4.24 -11.22 28.29
C LYS A 166 5.05 -10.00 27.86
N ASP A 167 5.95 -10.22 26.91
CA ASP A 167 6.94 -9.29 26.38
C ASP A 167 6.55 -8.79 24.96
N ILE A 168 5.25 -8.75 24.66
CA ILE A 168 4.75 -8.38 23.32
C ILE A 168 4.95 -6.90 23.01
N VAL A 169 5.07 -6.03 24.02
CA VAL A 169 5.22 -4.58 23.83
C VAL A 169 6.66 -4.22 23.49
N GLU A 170 7.60 -5.08 23.87
CA GLU A 170 9.02 -4.99 23.61
C GLU A 170 9.39 -5.41 22.18
N ILE A 171 8.50 -6.12 21.47
CA ILE A 171 8.62 -6.56 20.07
C ILE A 171 8.04 -5.51 19.11
#